data_AF-A0A1Q6UZX2-F1
#
_entry.id   AF-A0A1Q6UZX2-F1
#
_cell.length_a   1.000
_cell.length_b   1.000
_cell.length_c   1.000
_cell.angle_alpha   90.00
_cell.angle_beta   90.00
_cell.angle_gamma   90.00
#
_symmetry.space_group_name_H-M   'P 1'
#
loop_
_entity.id
_entity.type
_entity.pdbx_description
1 polymer ?
#
loop_
_entity_poly.entity_id
_entity_poly.type
_entity_poly.pdbx_seq_one_letter_code
_entity_poly.pdbx_strand_id
1 'polypeptide(L)'
;MVHGLLQNGVLATTYTASQGLLLMIPNMYKIAGELLPCVINVAARTVATHALSIMGDHSDIYSTRQTGFAILASSSVQQVMDLTGVSYLSAIKGRVPFINFFDGFRTSHEYNKINVIDNEIFKELIDYKALENFRKNSLDIDNPTTRGTNQGDMVYFEAVEARNKYYENLVDVVNDYMEKINKKINTNYKPFNYYGDTNAKKVIVAMGSVCETIKEVINEEKGLGLIEVHLYRPFSDKYFLNALPKFVKKIAVLDRTKEPGSNGEPLYLDVVEIIKKHNLKIEVVGGRYGLSSKNTTKNDIDAVYKYLDNKVLKTFTIGINDDVNNISLAPTNKVFKSNSKEVLIYGYGSDGMVTTSKNILTLIGEKTPSYVQGYFEKGKITCLAPRWRLKYRITRKLSLTMRTSKALLA
;
A
#
# COMPACT_ATOMS: atom_id res chain seq x y z
N MET A 1 -13.87 21.04 5.29
CA MET A 1 -15.16 20.35 5.05
C MET A 1 -15.25 19.02 5.80
N VAL A 2 -14.39 18.02 5.51
CA VAL A 2 -14.44 16.69 6.15
C VAL A 2 -14.50 16.76 7.69
N HIS A 3 -13.59 17.51 8.29
CA HIS A 3 -13.56 17.71 9.75
C HIS A 3 -14.90 18.26 10.31
N GLY A 4 -15.50 19.26 9.67
CA GLY A 4 -16.78 19.82 10.09
C GLY A 4 -17.96 18.86 9.94
N LEU A 5 -17.99 18.02 8.90
CA LEU A 5 -19.02 16.99 8.74
C LEU A 5 -18.94 15.94 9.86
N LEU A 6 -17.72 15.49 10.18
CA LEU A 6 -17.48 14.53 11.25
C LEU A 6 -17.89 15.11 12.62
N GLN A 7 -17.60 16.39 12.86
CA GLN A 7 -18.04 17.09 14.08
C GLN A 7 -19.58 17.15 14.20
N ASN A 8 -20.30 17.22 13.09
CA ASN A 8 -21.76 17.20 13.05
C ASN A 8 -22.36 15.78 12.95
N GLY A 9 -21.60 14.73 13.28
CA GLY A 9 -22.13 13.35 13.34
C GLY A 9 -22.36 12.70 11.97
N VAL A 10 -21.84 13.29 10.89
CA VAL A 10 -21.94 12.74 9.54
C VAL A 10 -20.65 12.00 9.20
N LEU A 11 -20.76 10.70 8.88
CA LEU A 11 -19.62 9.94 8.37
C LEU A 11 -19.16 10.54 7.03
N ALA A 12 -17.89 10.91 6.96
CA ALA A 12 -17.30 11.55 5.79
C ALA A 12 -16.00 10.86 5.36
N THR A 13 -15.80 10.80 4.05
CA THR A 13 -14.61 10.25 3.39
C THR A 13 -14.09 11.22 2.34
N THR A 14 -12.83 11.07 1.94
CA THR A 14 -12.24 11.83 0.83
C THR A 14 -11.21 11.01 0.08
N TYR A 15 -10.86 11.47 -1.12
CA TYR A 15 -9.90 10.84 -2.02
C TYR A 15 -8.82 11.87 -2.38
N THR A 16 -7.55 11.50 -2.23
CA THR A 16 -6.43 12.42 -2.46
C THR A 16 -5.15 11.67 -2.80
N ALA A 17 -4.08 12.40 -3.14
CA ALA A 17 -2.74 11.86 -3.38
C ALA A 17 -1.69 12.99 -3.37
N SER A 18 -0.42 12.65 -3.09
CA SER A 18 0.73 13.55 -3.22
C SER A 18 0.49 14.90 -2.53
N GLN A 19 0.60 15.99 -3.28
CA GLN A 19 0.45 17.36 -2.77
C GLN A 19 -0.91 17.59 -2.09
N GLY A 20 -1.97 16.98 -2.61
CA GLY A 20 -3.30 17.09 -2.03
C GLY A 20 -3.37 16.48 -0.63
N LEU A 21 -2.63 15.41 -0.36
CA LEU A 21 -2.54 14.81 0.97
C LEU A 21 -1.74 15.69 1.93
N LEU A 22 -0.63 16.27 1.47
CA LEU A 22 0.18 17.18 2.29
C LEU A 22 -0.62 18.40 2.77
N LEU A 23 -1.48 18.95 1.92
CA LEU A 23 -2.38 20.06 2.28
C LEU A 23 -3.43 19.67 3.33
N MET A 24 -3.69 18.38 3.53
CA MET A 24 -4.62 17.89 4.55
C MET A 24 -3.96 17.67 5.92
N ILE A 25 -2.62 17.62 6.01
CA ILE A 25 -1.87 17.31 7.25
C ILE A 25 -2.36 18.12 8.47
N PRO A 26 -2.53 19.46 8.39
CA PRO A 26 -2.99 20.23 9.55
C PRO A 26 -4.35 19.77 10.07
N ASN A 27 -5.29 19.43 9.18
CA ASN A 27 -6.60 18.92 9.57
C ASN A 27 -6.54 17.46 10.03
N MET A 28 -5.59 16.65 9.54
CA MET A 28 -5.40 15.28 10.01
C MET A 28 -5.07 15.26 11.51
N TYR A 29 -4.17 16.13 11.98
CA TYR A 29 -3.92 16.25 13.42
C TYR A 29 -5.17 16.59 14.23
N LYS A 30 -6.07 17.42 13.70
CA LYS A 30 -7.33 17.76 14.37
C LYS A 30 -8.32 16.58 14.37
N ILE A 31 -8.47 15.89 13.24
CA ILE A 31 -9.39 14.73 13.10
C ILE A 31 -8.96 13.58 14.02
N ALA A 32 -7.66 13.24 14.02
CA ALA A 32 -7.10 12.23 14.95
C ALA A 32 -7.09 12.76 16.39
N GLY A 33 -6.77 14.04 16.54
CA GLY A 33 -6.97 14.92 17.69
C GLY A 33 -8.19 14.57 18.52
N GLU A 34 -9.32 14.65 17.83
CA GLU A 34 -10.67 14.60 18.38
C GLU A 34 -11.32 13.22 18.26
N LEU A 35 -10.53 12.19 17.87
CA LEU A 35 -10.97 10.79 17.76
C LEU A 35 -12.24 10.63 16.91
N LEU A 36 -12.16 11.19 15.69
CA LEU A 36 -13.26 11.18 14.72
C LEU A 36 -13.08 10.04 13.70
N PRO A 37 -14.12 9.20 13.49
CA PRO A 37 -14.05 8.06 12.56
C PRO A 37 -14.09 8.55 11.10
N CYS A 38 -12.92 8.63 10.47
CA CYS A 38 -12.77 9.06 9.08
C CYS A 38 -11.88 8.08 8.31
N VAL A 39 -12.12 7.94 7.01
CA VAL A 39 -11.21 7.25 6.10
C VAL A 39 -10.82 8.19 4.97
N ILE A 40 -9.52 8.36 4.76
CA ILE A 40 -8.94 9.06 3.61
C ILE A 40 -8.41 7.98 2.67
N ASN A 41 -8.94 7.92 1.45
CA ASN A 41 -8.51 6.96 0.44
C ASN A 41 -7.41 7.58 -0.43
N VAL A 42 -6.23 6.97 -0.44
CA VAL A 42 -5.04 7.55 -1.07
C VAL A 42 -4.51 6.63 -2.15
N ALA A 43 -4.51 7.13 -3.39
CA ALA A 43 -3.73 6.52 -4.46
C ALA A 43 -2.30 7.06 -4.37
N ALA A 44 -1.46 6.37 -3.57
CA ALA A 44 -0.15 6.87 -3.13
C ALA A 44 0.73 7.30 -4.30
N ARG A 45 1.26 8.52 -4.21
CA ARG A 45 1.91 9.23 -5.31
C ARG A 45 3.09 10.07 -4.84
N THR A 46 4.13 10.08 -5.68
CA THR A 46 5.36 10.87 -5.52
C THR A 46 5.08 12.31 -5.10
N VAL A 47 5.71 12.76 -4.02
CA VAL A 47 5.80 14.16 -3.62
C VAL A 47 6.79 14.89 -4.54
N ALA A 48 6.40 16.05 -5.06
CA ALA A 48 7.27 16.86 -5.89
C ALA A 48 8.49 17.33 -5.07
N THR A 49 9.69 16.99 -5.55
CA THR A 49 10.97 17.38 -4.93
C THR A 49 11.79 18.18 -5.94
N HIS A 50 12.79 17.58 -6.57
CA HIS A 50 13.54 18.17 -7.68
C HIS A 50 12.70 18.28 -8.96
N ALA A 51 11.65 17.46 -9.09
CA ALA A 51 10.71 17.47 -10.20
C ALA A 51 9.32 17.00 -9.74
N LEU A 52 8.29 17.41 -10.49
CA LEU A 52 6.94 16.87 -10.35
C LEU A 52 6.88 15.46 -10.94
N SER A 53 6.26 14.54 -10.20
CA SER A 53 5.79 13.28 -10.75
C SER A 53 4.35 12.99 -10.36
N ILE A 54 3.58 12.53 -11.34
CA ILE A 54 2.22 12.01 -11.11
C ILE A 54 2.24 10.52 -10.76
N MET A 55 3.40 9.87 -10.81
CA MET A 55 3.52 8.42 -10.66
C MET A 55 3.55 7.97 -9.19
N GLY A 56 3.32 6.69 -8.95
CA GLY A 56 3.11 6.11 -7.63
C GLY A 56 4.39 5.77 -6.88
N ASP A 57 4.49 6.24 -5.64
CA ASP A 57 5.41 5.78 -4.60
C ASP A 57 4.83 6.16 -3.22
N HIS A 58 5.56 5.92 -2.13
CA HIS A 58 5.07 6.05 -0.76
C HIS A 58 5.45 7.35 -0.05
N SER A 59 6.03 8.32 -0.77
CA SER A 59 6.51 9.56 -0.15
C SER A 59 5.40 10.40 0.50
N ASP A 60 4.19 10.37 -0.06
CA ASP A 60 3.06 11.12 0.47
C ASP A 60 2.49 10.52 1.75
N ILE A 61 2.22 9.21 1.80
CA ILE A 61 1.72 8.58 3.02
C ILE A 61 2.74 8.62 4.15
N TYR A 62 4.03 8.44 3.88
CA TYR A 62 5.07 8.54 4.92
C TYR A 62 5.21 9.95 5.49
N SER A 63 4.85 10.99 4.72
CA SER A 63 4.80 12.37 5.22
C SER A 63 3.69 12.61 6.25
N THR A 64 2.75 11.66 6.38
CA THR A 64 1.60 11.73 7.29
C THR A 64 1.68 10.73 8.46
N ARG A 65 2.74 9.94 8.57
CA ARG A 65 2.84 8.82 9.55
C ARG A 65 2.73 9.26 11.02
N GLN A 66 2.97 10.53 11.30
CA GLN A 66 2.95 11.14 12.64
C GLN A 66 1.63 11.85 12.97
N THR A 67 0.67 11.93 12.05
CA THR A 67 -0.57 12.72 12.26
C THR A 67 -1.55 12.06 13.24
N GLY A 68 -1.29 10.84 13.69
CA GLY A 68 -2.23 10.03 14.47
C GLY A 68 -3.27 9.30 13.62
N PHE A 69 -3.12 9.25 12.30
CA PHE A 69 -3.96 8.38 11.48
C PHE A 69 -3.40 6.95 11.53
N ALA A 70 -4.30 5.97 11.60
CA ALA A 70 -3.96 4.60 11.24
C ALA A 70 -3.68 4.52 9.75
N ILE A 71 -2.77 3.66 9.31
CA ILE A 71 -2.37 3.54 7.91
C ILE A 71 -2.51 2.07 7.50
N LEU A 72 -3.43 1.82 6.56
CA LEU A 72 -3.76 0.50 6.02
C LEU A 72 -3.42 0.44 4.53
N ALA A 73 -2.66 -0.57 4.13
CA ALA A 73 -2.13 -0.78 2.78
C ALA A 73 -2.78 -1.98 2.08
N SER A 74 -3.09 -1.79 0.79
CA SER A 74 -3.50 -2.87 -0.11
C SER A 74 -2.50 -3.05 -1.25
N SER A 75 -2.12 -4.29 -1.52
CA SER A 75 -1.10 -4.67 -2.51
C SER A 75 -1.66 -5.06 -3.87
N SER A 76 -2.97 -5.31 -3.98
CA SER A 76 -3.61 -5.67 -5.25
C SER A 76 -5.01 -5.08 -5.37
N VAL A 77 -5.59 -5.08 -6.57
CA VAL A 77 -6.95 -4.56 -6.81
C VAL A 77 -7.99 -5.34 -5.99
N GLN A 78 -7.81 -6.65 -5.80
CA GLN A 78 -8.66 -7.46 -4.93
C GLN A 78 -8.53 -7.03 -3.47
N GLN A 79 -7.30 -6.85 -2.98
CA GLN A 79 -7.08 -6.40 -1.61
C GLN A 79 -7.61 -4.98 -1.36
N VAL A 80 -7.67 -4.12 -2.38
CA VAL A 80 -8.33 -2.81 -2.27
C VAL A 80 -9.82 -3.02 -1.97
N MET A 81 -10.51 -3.91 -2.69
CA MET A 81 -11.91 -4.24 -2.41
C MET A 81 -12.10 -4.79 -0.99
N ASP A 82 -11.24 -5.74 -0.59
CA ASP A 82 -11.42 -6.49 0.65
C ASP A 82 -11.09 -5.67 1.90
N LEU A 83 -9.99 -4.91 1.88
CA LEU A 83 -9.46 -4.22 3.05
C LEU A 83 -10.01 -2.80 3.22
N THR A 84 -10.54 -2.18 2.15
CA THR A 84 -11.14 -0.85 2.27
C THR A 84 -12.27 -0.88 3.29
N GLY A 85 -13.17 -1.86 3.24
CA GLY A 85 -14.24 -1.99 4.24
C GLY A 85 -13.74 -2.19 5.67
N VAL A 86 -12.63 -2.92 5.86
CA VAL A 86 -11.98 -3.08 7.18
C VAL A 86 -11.57 -1.73 7.75
N SER A 87 -11.03 -0.81 6.94
CA SER A 87 -10.64 0.52 7.42
C SER A 87 -11.84 1.34 7.92
N TYR A 88 -12.98 1.32 7.22
CA TYR A 88 -14.19 2.04 7.63
C TYR A 88 -14.80 1.45 8.91
N LEU A 89 -14.94 0.13 8.96
CA LEU A 89 -15.48 -0.58 10.12
C LEU A 89 -14.60 -0.35 11.37
N SER A 90 -13.28 -0.44 11.19
CA SER A 90 -12.31 -0.20 12.27
C SER A 90 -12.29 1.26 12.72
N ALA A 91 -12.44 2.22 11.80
CA ALA A 91 -12.53 3.63 12.16
C ALA A 91 -13.75 3.90 13.05
N ILE A 92 -14.92 3.36 12.70
CA ILE A 92 -16.17 3.52 13.47
C ILE A 92 -16.00 2.93 14.88
N LYS A 93 -15.54 1.68 14.99
CA LYS A 93 -15.39 0.98 16.28
C LYS A 93 -14.26 1.54 17.14
N GLY A 94 -13.12 1.82 16.53
CA GLY A 94 -11.88 2.24 17.20
C GLY A 94 -11.75 3.75 17.43
N ARG A 95 -12.60 4.58 16.78
CA ARG A 95 -12.56 6.05 16.80
C ARG A 95 -11.27 6.70 16.29
N VAL A 96 -10.32 5.92 15.80
CA VAL A 96 -9.09 6.42 15.18
C VAL A 96 -9.33 6.52 13.66
N PRO A 97 -9.00 7.65 13.02
CA PRO A 97 -9.16 7.79 11.59
C PRO A 97 -8.10 7.00 10.81
N PHE A 98 -8.43 6.61 9.58
CA PHE A 98 -7.59 5.78 8.71
C PHE A 98 -7.16 6.51 7.45
N ILE A 99 -5.93 6.26 7.03
CA ILE A 99 -5.49 6.34 5.64
C ILE A 99 -5.59 4.92 5.09
N ASN A 100 -6.48 4.74 4.11
CA ASN A 100 -6.54 3.53 3.31
C ASN A 100 -5.81 3.81 2.00
N PHE A 101 -4.69 3.14 1.73
CA PHE A 101 -3.88 3.46 0.56
C PHE A 101 -3.48 2.24 -0.26
N PHE A 102 -3.23 2.53 -1.53
CA PHE A 102 -2.73 1.59 -2.53
C PHE A 102 -1.90 2.35 -3.56
N ASP A 103 -1.06 1.63 -4.30
CA ASP A 103 -0.05 2.25 -5.14
C ASP A 103 -0.66 2.96 -6.35
N GLY A 104 -0.37 4.26 -6.49
CA GLY A 104 -0.82 5.08 -7.60
C GLY A 104 -0.35 4.54 -8.95
N PHE A 105 -1.23 4.53 -9.94
CA PHE A 105 -1.08 3.87 -11.24
C PHE A 105 -0.95 2.34 -11.15
N ARG A 106 0.00 1.83 -10.39
CA ARG A 106 0.33 0.40 -10.37
C ARG A 106 -0.80 -0.47 -9.82
N THR A 107 -1.58 0.04 -8.88
CA THR A 107 -2.81 -0.61 -8.39
C THR A 107 -4.03 0.21 -8.80
N SER A 108 -3.99 1.54 -8.67
CA SER A 108 -5.17 2.38 -8.92
C SER A 108 -5.66 2.42 -10.37
N HIS A 109 -4.80 2.10 -11.34
CA HIS A 109 -5.13 2.05 -12.78
C HIS A 109 -4.89 0.67 -13.39
N GLU A 110 -4.60 -0.34 -12.56
CA GLU A 110 -4.58 -1.72 -13.01
C GLU A 110 -6.02 -2.19 -13.21
N TYR A 111 -6.29 -2.74 -14.38
CA TYR A 111 -7.57 -3.35 -14.71
C TYR A 111 -7.50 -4.83 -14.39
N ASN A 112 -8.34 -5.30 -13.50
CA ASN A 112 -8.26 -6.67 -12.98
C ASN A 112 -9.67 -7.25 -12.78
N LYS A 113 -9.82 -8.57 -12.98
CA LYS A 113 -11.05 -9.28 -12.62
C LYS A 113 -10.98 -9.62 -11.14
N ILE A 114 -11.90 -9.06 -10.36
CA ILE A 114 -11.96 -9.22 -8.91
C ILE A 114 -13.33 -9.77 -8.48
N ASN A 115 -13.36 -10.33 -7.28
CA ASN A 115 -14.59 -10.64 -6.56
C ASN A 115 -15.02 -9.40 -5.79
N VAL A 116 -16.22 -8.90 -6.08
CA VAL A 116 -16.81 -7.75 -5.39
C VAL A 116 -17.63 -8.24 -4.21
N ILE A 117 -17.35 -7.70 -3.03
CA ILE A 117 -18.11 -7.98 -1.81
C ILE A 117 -19.45 -7.23 -1.86
N ASP A 118 -20.54 -7.93 -1.54
CA ASP A 118 -21.86 -7.32 -1.43
C ASP A 118 -21.90 -6.31 -0.27
N ASN A 119 -22.57 -5.17 -0.48
CA ASN A 119 -22.76 -4.15 0.53
C ASN A 119 -23.53 -4.66 1.76
N GLU A 120 -24.40 -5.67 1.61
CA GLU A 120 -25.10 -6.26 2.76
C GLU A 120 -24.13 -6.89 3.76
N ILE A 121 -23.03 -7.49 3.30
CA ILE A 121 -21.98 -8.04 4.18
C ILE A 121 -21.37 -6.93 5.04
N PHE A 122 -21.12 -5.75 4.47
CA PHE A 122 -20.59 -4.63 5.25
C PHE A 122 -21.62 -4.09 6.25
N LYS A 123 -22.90 -4.00 5.88
CA LYS A 123 -23.98 -3.56 6.78
C LYS A 123 -24.12 -4.46 7.99
N GLU A 124 -23.98 -5.76 7.83
CA GLU A 124 -23.99 -6.74 8.93
C GLU A 124 -22.81 -6.56 9.91
N LEU A 125 -21.68 -6.05 9.43
CA LEU A 125 -20.45 -5.90 10.22
C LEU A 125 -20.35 -4.55 10.96
N ILE A 126 -21.24 -3.59 10.67
CA ILE A 126 -21.25 -2.28 11.34
C ILE A 126 -21.53 -2.47 12.84
N ASP A 127 -20.66 -1.90 13.67
CA ASP A 127 -20.95 -1.73 15.10
C ASP A 127 -21.92 -0.55 15.28
N TYR A 128 -23.23 -0.85 15.29
CA TYR A 128 -24.27 0.17 15.41
C TYR A 128 -24.22 0.93 16.74
N LYS A 129 -23.70 0.31 17.81
CA LYS A 129 -23.53 0.99 19.10
C LYS A 129 -22.41 2.03 19.01
N ALA A 130 -21.28 1.68 18.39
CA ALA A 130 -20.20 2.63 18.13
C ALA A 130 -20.66 3.77 17.20
N LEU A 131 -21.43 3.45 16.16
CA LEU A 131 -22.02 4.43 15.26
C LEU A 131 -23.00 5.38 15.96
N GLU A 132 -23.87 4.86 16.80
CA GLU A 132 -24.80 5.66 17.60
C GLU A 132 -24.05 6.56 18.59
N ASN A 133 -23.01 6.03 19.24
CA ASN A 133 -22.14 6.82 20.11
C ASN A 133 -21.42 7.95 19.35
N PHE A 134 -20.97 7.70 18.12
CA PHE A 134 -20.40 8.76 17.28
C PHE A 134 -21.41 9.88 17.03
N ARG A 135 -22.65 9.53 16.70
CA ARG A 135 -23.74 10.50 16.48
C ARG A 135 -24.11 11.25 17.76
N LYS A 136 -24.22 10.57 18.91
CA LYS A 136 -24.51 11.21 20.20
C LYS A 136 -23.41 12.18 20.65
N ASN A 137 -22.18 11.96 20.17
CA ASN A 137 -21.05 12.84 20.39
C ASN A 137 -20.88 13.86 19.25
N SER A 138 -21.90 14.19 18.46
CA SER A 138 -21.82 15.31 17.53
C SER A 138 -21.99 16.65 18.23
N LEU A 139 -21.71 17.74 17.52
CA LEU A 139 -22.19 19.06 17.90
C LEU A 139 -23.71 19.07 17.75
N ASP A 140 -24.40 19.45 18.82
CA ASP A 140 -25.85 19.54 18.91
C ASP A 140 -26.23 20.80 19.68
N ILE A 141 -27.31 21.45 19.27
CA ILE A 141 -27.87 22.64 19.95
C ILE A 141 -28.49 22.22 21.28
N ASP A 142 -29.12 21.05 21.33
CA ASP A 142 -29.81 20.55 22.52
C ASP A 142 -28.83 19.99 23.58
N ASN A 143 -27.62 19.59 23.16
CA ASN A 143 -26.54 19.11 24.02
C ASN A 143 -25.18 19.74 23.65
N PRO A 144 -24.96 21.02 23.97
CA PRO A 144 -23.80 21.78 23.47
C PRO A 144 -22.49 21.29 24.12
N THR A 145 -21.48 21.06 23.29
CA THR A 145 -20.10 20.77 23.75
C THR A 145 -19.10 21.72 23.11
N THR A 146 -18.06 22.10 23.87
CA THR A 146 -16.95 22.94 23.36
C THR A 146 -15.78 22.05 22.95
N ARG A 147 -15.18 22.30 21.78
CA ARG A 147 -14.07 21.51 21.22
C ARG A 147 -13.01 22.41 20.63
N GLY A 148 -11.79 21.89 20.51
CA GLY A 148 -10.67 22.61 19.91
C GLY A 148 -10.26 23.86 20.69
N THR A 149 -10.33 23.79 22.02
CA THR A 149 -9.90 24.87 22.91
C THR A 149 -8.40 25.15 22.80
N ASN A 150 -8.00 26.33 23.26
CA ASN A 150 -6.60 26.63 23.53
C ASN A 150 -6.24 26.13 24.94
N GLN A 151 -5.13 25.40 25.08
CA GLN A 151 -4.69 24.81 26.34
C GLN A 151 -3.23 25.18 26.60
N GLY A 152 -2.93 25.58 27.85
CA GLY A 152 -1.56 25.80 28.32
C GLY A 152 -0.87 24.49 28.72
N ASP A 153 0.37 24.63 29.16
CA ASP A 153 1.25 23.55 29.64
C ASP A 153 0.67 22.74 30.81
N MET A 154 -0.22 23.31 31.62
CA MET A 154 -0.82 22.64 32.78
C MET A 154 -1.65 21.39 32.48
N VAL A 155 -2.20 21.25 31.26
CA VAL A 155 -3.14 20.16 30.92
C VAL A 155 -2.95 19.56 29.52
N TYR A 156 -2.19 20.24 28.65
CA TYR A 156 -2.08 19.83 27.25
C TYR A 156 -1.43 18.44 27.13
N PHE A 157 -0.39 18.17 27.91
CA PHE A 157 0.34 16.90 27.80
C PHE A 157 -0.51 15.73 28.31
N GLU A 158 -1.19 15.90 29.44
CA GLU A 158 -2.11 14.91 30.00
C GLU A 158 -3.25 14.59 29.02
N ALA A 159 -3.82 15.60 28.35
CA ALA A 159 -4.87 15.43 27.35
C ALA A 159 -4.37 14.69 26.10
N VAL A 160 -3.12 14.92 25.68
CA VAL A 160 -2.49 14.19 24.58
C VAL A 160 -2.35 12.72 24.92
N GLU A 161 -1.78 12.39 26.08
CA GLU A 161 -1.51 11.02 26.55
C GLU A 161 -2.79 10.23 26.90
N ALA A 162 -3.87 10.92 27.32
CA ALA A 162 -5.15 10.29 27.62
C ALA A 162 -5.74 9.48 26.44
N ARG A 163 -5.29 9.75 25.21
CA ARG A 163 -5.77 9.08 23.99
C ARG A 163 -5.04 7.78 23.66
N ASN A 164 -3.93 7.44 24.34
CA ASN A 164 -3.09 6.29 24.00
C ASN A 164 -3.87 4.98 23.95
N LYS A 165 -4.81 4.76 24.88
CA LYS A 165 -5.66 3.56 24.93
C LYS A 165 -6.44 3.32 23.64
N TYR A 166 -6.83 4.36 22.90
CA TYR A 166 -7.52 4.20 21.62
C TYR A 166 -6.60 3.59 20.56
N TYR A 167 -5.33 4.00 20.53
CA TYR A 167 -4.34 3.50 19.58
C TYR A 167 -3.84 2.10 19.93
N GLU A 168 -3.64 1.82 21.22
CA GLU A 168 -3.26 0.47 21.71
C GLU A 168 -4.33 -0.56 21.33
N ASN A 169 -5.61 -0.24 21.58
CA ASN A 169 -6.72 -1.14 21.28
C ASN A 169 -7.02 -1.25 19.77
N LEU A 170 -6.63 -0.26 18.97
CA LEU A 170 -6.98 -0.22 17.54
C LEU A 170 -6.41 -1.41 16.77
N VAL A 171 -5.21 -1.87 17.13
CA VAL A 171 -4.55 -2.98 16.43
C VAL A 171 -5.40 -4.26 16.49
N ASP A 172 -5.90 -4.59 17.67
CA ASP A 172 -6.76 -5.76 17.87
C ASP A 172 -8.14 -5.55 17.22
N VAL A 173 -8.66 -4.31 17.18
CA VAL A 173 -9.90 -3.97 16.44
C VAL A 173 -9.74 -4.21 14.94
N VAL A 174 -8.62 -3.80 14.34
CA VAL A 174 -8.35 -4.03 12.91
C VAL A 174 -8.26 -5.53 12.63
N ASN A 175 -7.54 -6.29 13.46
CA ASN A 175 -7.43 -7.74 13.30
C ASN A 175 -8.80 -8.44 13.43
N ASP A 176 -9.65 -8.05 14.39
CA ASP A 176 -11.02 -8.57 14.54
C ASP A 176 -11.85 -8.36 13.25
N TYR A 177 -11.76 -7.17 12.64
CA TYR A 177 -12.47 -6.91 11.39
C TYR A 177 -11.87 -7.64 10.17
N MET A 178 -10.55 -7.81 10.11
CA MET A 178 -9.92 -8.68 9.12
C MET A 178 -10.43 -10.11 9.26
N GLU A 179 -10.48 -10.67 10.47
CA GLU A 179 -11.00 -12.01 10.73
C GLU A 179 -12.48 -12.17 10.36
N LYS A 180 -13.30 -11.14 10.61
CA LYS A 180 -14.72 -11.15 10.21
C LYS A 180 -14.89 -11.15 8.69
N ILE A 181 -14.14 -10.33 7.97
CA ILE A 181 -14.14 -10.31 6.51
C ILE A 181 -13.61 -11.64 5.95
N ASN A 182 -12.51 -12.15 6.50
CA ASN A 182 -11.92 -13.44 6.12
C ASN A 182 -12.96 -14.58 6.12
N LYS A 183 -13.82 -14.64 7.15
CA LYS A 183 -14.90 -15.64 7.24
C LYS A 183 -15.95 -15.50 6.15
N LYS A 184 -16.23 -14.28 5.68
CA LYS A 184 -17.27 -14.00 4.68
C LYS A 184 -16.79 -14.26 3.25
N ILE A 185 -15.51 -14.02 2.97
CA ILE A 185 -14.95 -14.10 1.61
C ILE A 185 -13.85 -15.17 1.45
N ASN A 186 -13.66 -16.03 2.46
CA ASN A 186 -12.72 -17.14 2.48
C ASN A 186 -11.26 -16.73 2.21
N THR A 187 -10.75 -15.79 3.02
CA THR A 187 -9.36 -15.31 2.97
C THR A 187 -8.73 -15.35 4.38
N ASN A 188 -7.50 -14.87 4.53
CA ASN A 188 -6.74 -14.87 5.78
C ASN A 188 -5.92 -13.57 5.94
N TYR A 189 -6.51 -12.40 5.70
CA TYR A 189 -5.89 -11.11 5.99
C TYR A 189 -5.58 -10.96 7.49
N LYS A 190 -4.43 -10.38 7.78
CA LYS A 190 -3.92 -10.04 9.11
C LYS A 190 -3.20 -8.70 9.03
N PRO A 191 -2.92 -8.02 10.16
CA PRO A 191 -2.09 -6.80 10.14
C PRO A 191 -0.75 -7.00 9.41
N PHE A 192 -0.16 -8.19 9.55
CA PHE A 192 1.01 -8.66 8.82
C PHE A 192 0.75 -10.07 8.30
N ASN A 193 0.93 -10.29 7.01
CA ASN A 193 0.76 -11.59 6.37
C ASN A 193 2.11 -12.19 5.98
N TYR A 194 2.36 -13.43 6.40
CA TYR A 194 3.51 -14.20 5.91
C TYR A 194 3.16 -14.98 4.65
N TYR A 195 4.07 -15.00 3.68
CA TYR A 195 4.00 -15.81 2.48
C TYR A 195 5.36 -16.44 2.16
N GLY A 196 5.39 -17.75 1.92
CA GLY A 196 6.60 -18.47 1.51
C GLY A 196 6.90 -19.68 2.38
N ASP A 197 8.15 -20.13 2.37
CA ASP A 197 8.57 -21.35 3.05
C ASP A 197 8.52 -21.17 4.57
N THR A 198 7.93 -22.10 5.31
CA THR A 198 7.87 -22.05 6.78
C THR A 198 9.27 -22.10 7.43
N ASN A 199 10.27 -22.61 6.70
CA ASN A 199 11.67 -22.70 7.12
C ASN A 199 12.56 -21.67 6.43
N ALA A 200 11.99 -20.61 5.85
CA ALA A 200 12.76 -19.57 5.18
C ALA A 200 13.81 -18.93 6.12
N LYS A 201 15.05 -18.83 5.63
CA LYS A 201 16.14 -18.12 6.34
C LYS A 201 16.23 -16.65 5.94
N LYS A 202 15.68 -16.32 4.77
CA LYS A 202 15.73 -15.00 4.13
C LYS A 202 14.30 -14.50 3.89
N VAL A 203 13.99 -13.33 4.42
CA VAL A 203 12.67 -12.73 4.29
C VAL A 203 12.77 -11.32 3.73
N ILE A 204 11.85 -10.96 2.84
CA ILE A 204 11.60 -9.56 2.49
C ILE A 204 10.42 -9.04 3.32
N VAL A 205 10.54 -7.85 3.89
CA VAL A 205 9.41 -7.11 4.47
C VAL A 205 9.08 -5.97 3.52
N ALA A 206 7.84 -5.89 3.06
CA ALA A 206 7.42 -4.87 2.10
C ALA A 206 5.94 -4.51 2.25
N MET A 207 5.55 -3.42 1.60
CA MET A 207 4.20 -2.87 1.62
C MET A 207 3.75 -2.49 0.20
N GLY A 208 2.47 -2.66 -0.11
CA GLY A 208 1.90 -2.30 -1.42
C GLY A 208 2.26 -3.29 -2.54
N SER A 209 2.14 -2.84 -3.79
CA SER A 209 2.03 -3.71 -4.96
C SER A 209 3.26 -4.56 -5.26
N VAL A 210 4.42 -4.24 -4.66
CA VAL A 210 5.63 -5.06 -4.81
C VAL A 210 5.46 -6.44 -4.20
N CYS A 211 4.58 -6.58 -3.20
CA CYS A 211 4.29 -7.86 -2.54
C CYS A 211 3.81 -8.91 -3.53
N GLU A 212 2.98 -8.54 -4.52
CA GLU A 212 2.54 -9.47 -5.57
C GLU A 212 3.71 -9.94 -6.45
N THR A 213 4.65 -9.05 -6.78
CA THR A 213 5.85 -9.42 -7.55
C THR A 213 6.79 -10.32 -6.73
N ILE A 214 6.90 -10.07 -5.42
CA ILE A 214 7.69 -10.90 -4.52
C ILE A 214 7.09 -12.31 -4.39
N LYS A 215 5.75 -12.42 -4.28
CA LYS A 215 5.05 -13.71 -4.29
C LYS A 215 5.32 -14.50 -5.57
N GLU A 216 5.34 -13.85 -6.73
CA GLU A 216 5.71 -14.52 -7.99
C GLU A 216 7.14 -15.10 -7.95
N VAL A 217 8.10 -14.39 -7.36
CA VAL A 217 9.47 -14.90 -7.20
C VAL A 217 9.52 -16.10 -6.25
N ILE A 218 8.86 -16.01 -5.10
CA ILE A 218 8.80 -17.09 -4.10
C ILE A 218 8.14 -18.35 -4.68
N ASN A 219 7.13 -18.21 -5.53
CA ASN A 219 6.48 -19.36 -6.18
C ASN A 219 7.42 -20.16 -7.09
N GLU A 220 8.45 -19.52 -7.64
CA GLU A 220 9.44 -20.17 -8.51
C GLU A 220 10.74 -20.53 -7.77
N GLU A 221 10.92 -20.09 -6.51
CA GLU A 221 12.12 -20.36 -5.71
C GLU A 221 11.78 -20.63 -4.24
N LYS A 222 12.03 -21.87 -3.81
CA LYS A 222 11.76 -22.34 -2.45
C LYS A 222 12.77 -21.77 -1.44
N GLY A 223 12.42 -21.81 -0.15
CA GLY A 223 13.27 -21.33 0.94
C GLY A 223 13.26 -19.82 1.15
N LEU A 224 12.41 -19.09 0.42
CA LEU A 224 12.23 -17.64 0.50
C LEU A 224 10.93 -17.30 1.24
N GLY A 225 10.86 -16.10 1.83
CA GLY A 225 9.68 -15.63 2.53
C GLY A 225 9.44 -14.13 2.37
N LEU A 226 8.18 -13.74 2.53
CA LEU A 226 7.69 -12.36 2.48
C LEU A 226 6.84 -12.11 3.73
N ILE A 227 7.06 -10.98 4.39
CA ILE A 227 6.09 -10.38 5.30
C ILE A 227 5.48 -9.18 4.57
N GLU A 228 4.22 -9.33 4.20
CA GLU A 228 3.38 -8.27 3.62
C GLU A 228 2.77 -7.46 4.76
N VAL A 229 3.03 -6.16 4.75
CA VAL A 229 2.50 -5.21 5.74
C VAL A 229 1.18 -4.65 5.25
N HIS A 230 0.09 -4.94 5.97
CA HIS A 230 -1.21 -4.31 5.73
C HIS A 230 -1.43 -3.15 6.69
N LEU A 231 -1.28 -3.35 8.00
CA LEU A 231 -1.42 -2.28 8.99
C LEU A 231 -0.05 -1.69 9.34
N TYR A 232 0.30 -0.57 8.71
CA TYR A 232 1.56 0.12 8.97
C TYR A 232 1.53 0.99 10.22
N ARG A 233 0.38 1.62 10.52
CA ARG A 233 0.16 2.38 11.76
C ARG A 233 -1.20 2.05 12.37
N PRO A 234 -1.30 1.84 13.69
CA PRO A 234 -0.20 1.61 14.64
C PRO A 234 0.61 0.36 14.28
N PHE A 235 1.94 0.45 14.38
CA PHE A 235 2.82 -0.67 14.06
C PHE A 235 2.86 -1.63 15.25
N SER A 236 2.52 -2.91 15.04
CA SER A 236 2.34 -3.86 16.15
C SER A 236 3.43 -4.92 16.20
N ASP A 237 4.25 -4.89 17.26
CA ASP A 237 5.19 -5.96 17.61
C ASP A 237 4.51 -7.32 17.65
N LYS A 238 3.37 -7.41 18.36
CA LYS A 238 2.61 -8.65 18.57
C LYS A 238 2.28 -9.33 17.25
N TYR A 239 1.69 -8.59 16.31
CA TYR A 239 1.28 -9.17 15.02
C TYR A 239 2.46 -9.35 14.05
N PHE A 240 3.47 -8.48 14.10
CA PHE A 240 4.69 -8.65 13.30
C PHE A 240 5.45 -9.92 13.71
N LEU A 241 5.67 -10.12 15.00
CA LEU A 241 6.36 -11.31 15.54
C LEU A 241 5.57 -12.60 15.26
N ASN A 242 4.24 -12.55 15.29
CA ASN A 242 3.40 -13.69 14.90
C ASN A 242 3.54 -14.07 13.42
N ALA A 243 3.82 -13.10 12.55
CA ALA A 243 4.07 -13.33 11.13
C ALA A 243 5.51 -13.76 10.83
N LEU A 244 6.46 -13.51 11.74
CA LEU A 244 7.88 -13.80 11.54
C LEU A 244 8.23 -15.28 11.79
N PRO A 245 8.69 -16.05 10.79
CA PRO A 245 9.09 -17.44 11.01
C PRO A 245 10.31 -17.57 11.91
N LYS A 246 10.36 -18.66 12.69
CA LYS A 246 11.41 -18.92 13.69
C LYS A 246 12.83 -19.04 13.10
N PHE A 247 12.94 -19.48 11.84
CA PHE A 247 14.22 -19.79 11.21
C PHE A 247 14.87 -18.62 10.47
N VAL A 248 14.19 -17.46 10.42
CA VAL A 248 14.70 -16.27 9.75
C VAL A 248 16.01 -15.83 10.38
N LYS A 249 16.99 -15.53 9.53
CA LYS A 249 18.31 -15.00 9.91
C LYS A 249 18.60 -13.66 9.29
N LYS A 250 18.00 -13.36 8.14
CA LYS A 250 18.23 -12.13 7.39
C LYS A 250 16.95 -11.56 6.82
N ILE A 251 16.77 -10.26 7.00
CA ILE A 251 15.62 -9.50 6.49
C ILE A 251 16.11 -8.38 5.57
N ALA A 252 15.53 -8.29 4.37
CA ALA A 252 15.59 -7.09 3.55
C ALA A 252 14.27 -6.34 3.68
N VAL A 253 14.31 -5.07 4.07
CA VAL A 253 13.12 -4.22 4.13
C VAL A 253 13.08 -3.33 2.90
N LEU A 254 12.00 -3.39 2.13
CA LEU A 254 11.84 -2.62 0.91
C LEU A 254 10.91 -1.43 1.14
N ASP A 255 11.49 -0.23 1.04
CA ASP A 255 10.77 1.03 1.17
C ASP A 255 10.58 1.68 -0.20
N ARG A 256 9.34 2.08 -0.48
CA ARG A 256 8.97 2.79 -1.72
C ARG A 256 9.08 4.31 -1.56
N THR A 257 10.10 4.79 -0.87
CA THR A 257 10.31 6.22 -0.61
C THR A 257 11.80 6.53 -0.53
N LYS A 258 12.14 7.80 -0.34
CA LYS A 258 13.47 8.24 0.04
C LYS A 258 13.33 9.40 1.03
N GLU A 259 13.95 9.27 2.20
CA GLU A 259 14.12 10.36 3.16
C GLU A 259 15.58 10.83 3.12
N PRO A 260 15.91 11.94 2.43
CA PRO A 260 17.29 12.39 2.30
C PRO A 260 17.90 12.74 3.66
N GLY A 261 19.05 12.16 3.97
CA GLY A 261 19.78 12.41 5.23
C GLY A 261 19.28 11.61 6.44
N SER A 262 18.26 10.75 6.28
CA SER A 262 17.83 9.87 7.36
C SER A 262 18.82 8.71 7.56
N ASN A 263 18.78 8.11 8.77
CA ASN A 263 19.53 6.88 9.08
C ASN A 263 18.93 5.62 8.42
N GLY A 264 17.82 5.77 7.71
CA GLY A 264 17.06 4.69 7.09
C GLY A 264 15.65 5.13 6.72
N GLU A 265 15.02 4.40 5.82
CA GLU A 265 13.63 4.64 5.43
C GLU A 265 12.63 4.17 6.51
N PRO A 266 11.37 4.67 6.51
CA PRO A 266 10.48 4.50 7.64
C PRO A 266 10.16 3.05 8.01
N LEU A 267 9.82 2.19 7.04
CA LEU A 267 9.51 0.79 7.34
C LEU A 267 10.74 0.03 7.82
N TYR A 268 11.91 0.29 7.21
CA TYR A 268 13.18 -0.25 7.69
C TYR A 268 13.45 0.10 9.15
N LEU A 269 13.25 1.37 9.55
CA LEU A 269 13.48 1.80 10.93
C LEU A 269 12.51 1.12 11.92
N ASP A 270 11.24 0.97 11.56
CA ASP A 270 10.24 0.28 12.41
C ASP A 270 10.61 -1.20 12.61
N VAL A 271 11.08 -1.88 11.56
CA VAL A 271 11.53 -3.28 11.66
C VAL A 271 12.79 -3.39 12.52
N VAL A 272 13.77 -2.50 12.34
CA VAL A 272 15.00 -2.47 13.14
C VAL A 272 14.69 -2.28 14.63
N GLU A 273 13.74 -1.40 14.95
CA GLU A 273 13.29 -1.16 16.32
C GLU A 273 12.79 -2.46 16.97
N ILE A 274 11.89 -3.19 16.30
CA ILE A 274 11.32 -4.44 16.86
C ILE A 274 12.38 -5.52 17.01
N ILE A 275 13.23 -5.73 16.00
CA ILE A 275 14.32 -6.72 16.06
C ILE A 275 15.23 -6.43 17.25
N LYS A 276 15.56 -5.15 17.48
CA LYS A 276 16.38 -4.72 18.62
C LYS A 276 15.66 -4.86 19.95
N LYS A 277 14.43 -4.37 20.06
CA LYS A 277 13.60 -4.41 21.28
C LYS A 277 13.41 -5.83 21.81
N HIS A 278 13.24 -6.80 20.92
CA HIS A 278 13.04 -8.21 21.25
C HIS A 278 14.34 -9.04 21.21
N ASN A 279 15.52 -8.40 21.09
CA ASN A 279 16.84 -9.05 21.06
C ASN A 279 16.95 -10.19 20.04
N LEU A 280 16.30 -10.05 18.87
CA LEU A 280 16.29 -11.06 17.84
C LEU A 280 17.63 -11.05 17.09
N LYS A 281 18.27 -12.23 16.97
CA LYS A 281 19.52 -12.41 16.24
C LYS A 281 19.28 -12.50 14.73
N ILE A 282 18.76 -11.42 14.15
CA ILE A 282 18.40 -11.29 12.73
C ILE A 282 19.10 -10.06 12.17
N GLU A 283 19.81 -10.23 11.06
CA GLU A 283 20.45 -9.12 10.34
C GLU A 283 19.39 -8.43 9.45
N VAL A 284 19.28 -7.11 9.54
CA VAL A 284 18.28 -6.32 8.80
C VAL A 284 18.98 -5.31 7.90
N VAL A 285 18.59 -5.26 6.63
CA VAL A 285 19.09 -4.28 5.65
C VAL A 285 17.93 -3.55 4.95
N GLY A 286 18.06 -2.25 4.76
CA GLY A 286 17.10 -1.41 4.04
C GLY A 286 17.40 -1.32 2.55
N GLY A 287 16.36 -1.36 1.72
CA GLY A 287 16.45 -1.21 0.27
C GLY A 287 15.37 -0.28 -0.25
N ARG A 288 15.70 0.57 -1.22
CA ARG A 288 14.72 1.43 -1.89
C ARG A 288 14.36 0.90 -3.27
N TYR A 289 13.09 1.05 -3.64
CA TYR A 289 12.59 0.62 -4.94
C TYR A 289 11.45 1.52 -5.43
N GLY A 290 11.14 1.45 -6.72
CA GLY A 290 9.82 1.87 -7.22
C GLY A 290 9.44 3.34 -7.10
N LEU A 291 10.38 4.24 -6.77
CA LEU A 291 10.13 5.69 -6.74
C LEU A 291 9.53 6.15 -8.07
N SER A 292 8.47 6.95 -8.03
CA SER A 292 7.78 7.44 -9.23
C SER A 292 7.41 6.32 -10.24
N SER A 293 6.83 5.22 -9.76
CA SER A 293 6.48 4.02 -10.54
C SER A 293 7.64 3.44 -11.36
N LYS A 294 8.89 3.61 -10.91
CA LYS A 294 10.02 2.92 -11.52
C LYS A 294 9.74 1.41 -11.51
N ASN A 295 9.83 0.78 -12.68
CA ASN A 295 9.52 -0.64 -12.80
C ASN A 295 10.44 -1.47 -11.89
N THR A 296 9.85 -2.37 -11.12
CA THR A 296 10.56 -3.32 -10.24
C THR A 296 10.21 -4.72 -10.71
N THR A 297 11.18 -5.41 -11.29
CA THR A 297 10.97 -6.70 -11.94
C THR A 297 11.22 -7.87 -10.99
N LYS A 298 10.83 -9.07 -11.41
CA LYS A 298 11.17 -10.30 -10.68
C LYS A 298 12.68 -10.51 -10.53
N ASN A 299 13.47 -10.09 -11.51
CA ASN A 299 14.92 -10.16 -11.46
C ASN A 299 15.53 -9.15 -10.47
N ASP A 300 14.90 -7.99 -10.28
CA ASP A 300 15.30 -7.05 -9.23
C ASP A 300 15.04 -7.65 -7.83
N ILE A 301 13.88 -8.30 -7.64
CA ILE A 301 13.55 -8.96 -6.37
C ILE A 301 14.44 -10.18 -6.09
N ASP A 302 14.73 -11.00 -7.09
CA ASP A 302 15.68 -12.12 -6.99
C ASP A 302 17.09 -11.62 -6.61
N ALA A 303 17.51 -10.47 -7.15
CA ALA A 303 18.77 -9.84 -6.75
C ALA A 303 18.79 -9.48 -5.25
N VAL A 304 17.67 -9.04 -4.67
CA VAL A 304 17.57 -8.77 -3.22
C VAL A 304 17.77 -10.05 -2.41
N TYR A 305 17.11 -11.16 -2.77
CA TYR A 305 17.27 -12.42 -2.05
C TYR A 305 18.69 -12.99 -2.15
N LYS A 306 19.36 -12.82 -3.28
CA LYS A 306 20.78 -13.18 -3.44
C LYS A 306 21.71 -12.24 -2.68
N TYR A 307 21.38 -10.95 -2.63
CA TYR A 307 22.15 -9.98 -1.88
C TYR A 307 22.20 -10.31 -0.38
N LEU A 308 21.10 -10.86 0.16
CA LEU A 308 21.06 -11.37 1.54
C LEU A 308 22.04 -12.51 1.81
N ASP A 309 22.59 -13.21 0.80
CA ASP A 309 23.61 -14.24 1.03
C ASP A 309 24.99 -13.65 1.35
N ASN A 310 25.19 -12.35 1.11
CA ASN A 310 26.47 -11.68 1.37
C ASN A 310 26.78 -11.56 2.88
N LYS A 311 28.08 -11.51 3.20
CA LYS A 311 28.56 -11.35 4.59
C LYS A 311 28.35 -9.94 5.15
N VAL A 312 28.39 -8.94 4.28
CA VAL A 312 28.23 -7.52 4.66
C VAL A 312 27.05 -6.97 3.89
N LEU A 313 26.03 -6.54 4.62
CA LEU A 313 24.86 -5.91 4.07
C LEU A 313 24.93 -4.39 4.27
N LYS A 314 24.65 -3.64 3.22
CA LYS A 314 24.56 -2.18 3.21
C LYS A 314 23.26 -1.78 2.55
N THR A 315 22.79 -0.57 2.86
CA THR A 315 21.60 -0.01 2.21
C THR A 315 21.78 0.02 0.70
N PHE A 316 20.75 -0.38 -0.03
CA PHE A 316 20.82 -0.55 -1.48
C PHE A 316 19.62 0.08 -2.21
N THR A 317 19.70 0.12 -3.53
CA THR A 317 18.58 0.46 -4.43
C THR A 317 18.40 -0.62 -5.49
N ILE A 318 17.17 -0.83 -5.97
CA ILE A 318 16.88 -1.72 -7.11
C ILE A 318 16.11 -0.99 -8.22
N GLY A 319 16.18 -1.51 -9.44
CA GLY A 319 15.52 -0.93 -10.62
C GLY A 319 16.24 0.24 -11.28
N ILE A 320 17.42 0.65 -10.79
CA ILE A 320 18.29 1.69 -11.38
C ILE A 320 19.73 1.20 -11.49
N ASN A 321 20.52 1.87 -12.32
CA ASN A 321 21.98 1.79 -12.28
C ASN A 321 22.50 3.07 -11.61
N ASP A 322 22.99 2.96 -10.38
CA ASP A 322 23.57 4.07 -9.63
C ASP A 322 25.10 3.99 -9.71
N ASP A 323 25.64 4.58 -10.77
CA ASP A 323 27.08 4.69 -11.05
C ASP A 323 27.75 5.84 -10.27
N VAL A 324 26.99 6.58 -9.45
CA VAL A 324 27.49 7.69 -8.63
C VAL A 324 27.79 7.20 -7.21
N ASN A 325 26.79 6.60 -6.54
CA ASN A 325 26.95 6.13 -5.16
C ASN A 325 27.26 4.63 -5.06
N ASN A 326 27.11 3.88 -6.17
CA ASN A 326 27.42 2.45 -6.24
C ASN A 326 26.67 1.59 -5.21
N ILE A 327 25.40 1.93 -4.95
CA ILE A 327 24.52 1.18 -4.05
C ILE A 327 23.41 0.41 -4.78
N SER A 328 23.34 0.49 -6.10
CA SER A 328 22.35 -0.26 -6.89
C SER A 328 22.73 -1.73 -7.03
N LEU A 329 21.78 -2.63 -6.76
CA LEU A 329 21.94 -4.05 -7.08
C LEU A 329 21.64 -4.28 -8.56
N ALA A 330 22.51 -5.03 -9.23
CA ALA A 330 22.25 -5.46 -10.60
C ALA A 330 21.11 -6.50 -10.62
N PRO A 331 20.12 -6.38 -11.52
CA PRO A 331 19.09 -7.39 -11.66
C PRO A 331 19.71 -8.71 -12.12
N THR A 332 19.11 -9.83 -11.71
CA THR A 332 19.56 -11.15 -12.16
C THR A 332 19.09 -11.42 -13.59
N ASN A 333 19.63 -12.47 -14.20
CA ASN A 333 19.26 -12.90 -15.56
C ASN A 333 18.38 -14.17 -15.53
N LYS A 334 17.56 -14.34 -14.49
CA LYS A 334 16.72 -15.53 -14.32
C LYS A 334 15.51 -15.43 -15.25
N VAL A 335 15.21 -16.52 -15.95
CA VAL A 335 13.99 -16.63 -16.74
C VAL A 335 12.90 -17.21 -15.85
N PHE A 336 11.90 -16.39 -15.56
CA PHE A 336 10.75 -16.77 -14.76
C PHE A 336 9.65 -17.37 -15.65
N LYS A 337 9.13 -18.53 -15.28
CA LYS A 337 8.08 -19.21 -16.05
C LYS A 337 6.74 -18.49 -15.87
N SER A 338 6.17 -17.97 -16.95
CA SER A 338 4.80 -17.45 -16.94
C SER A 338 3.84 -18.53 -17.43
N ASN A 339 2.85 -18.89 -16.61
CA ASN A 339 1.70 -19.70 -17.04
C ASN A 339 0.62 -18.85 -17.73
N SER A 340 0.89 -17.56 -17.91
CA SER A 340 -0.05 -16.60 -18.48
C SER A 340 0.24 -16.36 -19.96
N LYS A 341 -0.82 -16.14 -20.76
CA LYS A 341 -0.63 -15.57 -22.11
C LYS A 341 -0.45 -14.07 -21.98
N GLU A 342 0.65 -13.57 -22.55
CA GLU A 342 0.99 -12.15 -22.52
C GLU A 342 0.84 -11.49 -23.89
N VAL A 343 0.13 -10.36 -23.93
CA VAL A 343 -0.11 -9.59 -25.16
C VAL A 343 0.25 -8.13 -24.91
N LEU A 344 0.96 -7.56 -25.88
CA LEU A 344 1.36 -6.16 -25.94
C LEU A 344 0.72 -5.52 -27.17
N ILE A 345 -0.14 -4.53 -26.94
CA ILE A 345 -0.86 -3.79 -27.99
C ILE A 345 -0.30 -2.38 -28.06
N TYR A 346 0.05 -1.94 -29.27
CA TYR A 346 0.52 -0.59 -29.55
C TYR A 346 -0.58 0.22 -30.23
N GLY A 347 -0.73 1.47 -29.81
CA GLY A 347 -1.69 2.41 -30.39
C GLY A 347 -1.18 3.85 -30.31
N TYR A 348 -1.76 4.71 -31.14
CA TYR A 348 -1.57 6.15 -31.11
C TYR A 348 -2.47 6.83 -30.06
N GLY A 349 -2.11 8.06 -29.69
CA GLY A 349 -2.97 8.90 -28.87
C GLY A 349 -4.34 9.07 -29.55
N SER A 350 -5.41 8.71 -28.83
CA SER A 350 -6.80 8.85 -29.27
C SER A 350 -7.23 7.96 -30.45
N ASP A 351 -6.51 6.88 -30.76
CA ASP A 351 -6.92 5.92 -31.81
C ASP A 351 -7.93 4.86 -31.34
N GLY A 352 -8.29 4.87 -30.06
CA GLY A 352 -9.23 3.93 -29.45
C GLY A 352 -8.61 2.63 -28.92
N MET A 353 -7.32 2.34 -29.14
CA MET A 353 -6.71 1.06 -28.77
C MET A 353 -6.74 0.77 -27.27
N VAL A 354 -6.65 1.80 -26.41
CA VAL A 354 -6.81 1.65 -24.96
C VAL A 354 -8.22 1.16 -24.62
N THR A 355 -9.25 1.73 -25.24
CA THR A 355 -10.66 1.33 -25.03
C THR A 355 -10.91 -0.07 -25.57
N THR A 356 -10.42 -0.36 -26.78
CA THR A 356 -10.50 -1.69 -27.38
C THR A 356 -9.88 -2.76 -26.48
N SER A 357 -8.69 -2.47 -25.93
CA SER A 357 -7.99 -3.38 -25.01
C SER A 357 -8.78 -3.62 -23.72
N LYS A 358 -9.40 -2.59 -23.14
CA LYS A 358 -10.29 -2.75 -21.97
C LYS A 358 -11.50 -3.62 -22.31
N ASN A 359 -12.13 -3.40 -23.45
CA ASN A 359 -13.27 -4.20 -23.89
C ASN A 359 -12.89 -5.67 -24.10
N ILE A 360 -11.73 -5.95 -24.69
CA ILE A 360 -11.19 -7.32 -24.83
C ILE A 360 -11.02 -7.97 -23.45
N LEU A 361 -10.41 -7.26 -22.49
CA LEU A 361 -10.22 -7.76 -21.12
C LEU A 361 -11.56 -8.04 -20.43
N THR A 362 -12.53 -7.13 -20.54
CA THR A 362 -13.87 -7.31 -19.99
C THR A 362 -14.56 -8.53 -20.59
N LEU A 363 -14.56 -8.66 -21.92
CA LEU A 363 -15.18 -9.79 -22.61
C LEU A 363 -14.56 -11.13 -22.19
N ILE A 364 -13.23 -11.22 -22.11
CA ILE A 364 -12.55 -12.44 -21.65
C ILE A 364 -12.89 -12.70 -20.18
N GLY A 365 -12.87 -11.68 -19.34
CA GLY A 365 -13.15 -11.79 -17.90
C GLY A 365 -14.59 -12.23 -17.60
N GLU A 366 -15.57 -11.76 -18.36
CA GLU A 366 -16.99 -12.10 -18.18
C GLU A 366 -17.36 -13.44 -18.82
N LYS A 367 -16.80 -13.75 -20.00
CA LYS A 367 -17.18 -14.95 -20.76
C LYS A 367 -16.34 -16.18 -20.42
N THR A 368 -15.27 -16.03 -19.65
CA THR A 368 -14.40 -17.15 -19.28
C THR A 368 -14.10 -17.15 -17.77
N PRO A 369 -13.75 -18.32 -17.20
CA PRO A 369 -13.27 -18.40 -15.81
C PRO A 369 -11.86 -17.81 -15.65
N SER A 370 -11.19 -17.38 -16.73
CA SER A 370 -9.83 -16.86 -16.69
C SER A 370 -9.74 -15.58 -15.84
N TYR A 371 -8.62 -15.45 -15.11
CA TYR A 371 -8.20 -14.16 -14.59
C TYR A 371 -7.69 -13.29 -15.74
N VAL A 372 -7.97 -11.99 -15.65
CA VAL A 372 -7.52 -10.99 -16.63
C VAL A 372 -6.87 -9.83 -15.88
N GLN A 373 -5.75 -9.36 -16.43
CA GLN A 373 -5.02 -8.21 -15.94
C GLN A 373 -4.66 -7.30 -17.12
N GLY A 374 -4.74 -5.99 -16.93
CA GLY A 374 -4.32 -4.99 -17.90
C GLY A 374 -3.72 -3.76 -17.23
N TYR A 375 -2.63 -3.26 -17.79
CA TYR A 375 -1.97 -2.03 -17.36
C TYR A 375 -1.75 -1.11 -18.56
N PHE A 376 -2.19 0.14 -18.46
CA PHE A 376 -2.21 1.08 -19.58
C PHE A 376 -1.24 2.23 -19.34
N GLU A 377 -0.10 2.19 -20.02
CA GLU A 377 0.83 3.32 -20.06
C GLU A 377 0.33 4.36 -21.07
N LYS A 378 0.43 5.66 -20.76
CA LYS A 378 0.09 6.77 -21.68
C LYS A 378 1.30 7.66 -21.89
N GLY A 379 1.54 8.06 -23.15
CA GLY A 379 2.59 9.01 -23.50
C GLY A 379 2.25 10.42 -23.02
N LYS A 380 3.26 11.20 -22.61
CA LYS A 380 3.09 12.55 -22.04
C LYS A 380 2.89 13.68 -23.07
N ILE A 381 2.69 13.37 -24.36
CA ILE A 381 2.60 14.40 -25.41
C ILE A 381 1.12 14.72 -25.67
N THR A 382 0.63 15.82 -25.08
CA THR A 382 -0.71 16.39 -25.35
C THR A 382 -0.68 17.71 -26.12
N CYS A 383 0.49 18.26 -26.43
CA CYS A 383 0.63 19.49 -27.22
C CYS A 383 1.64 19.30 -28.34
N LEU A 384 1.15 19.04 -29.56
CA LEU A 384 1.59 19.55 -30.87
C LEU A 384 1.04 18.64 -32.00
N ALA A 385 0.36 19.27 -32.95
CA ALA A 385 -0.28 18.67 -34.11
C ALA A 385 0.74 17.96 -35.06
N PRO A 386 0.29 17.06 -35.94
CA PRO A 386 1.04 15.89 -36.38
C PRO A 386 1.89 16.16 -37.63
N ARG A 387 3.21 15.93 -37.54
CA ARG A 387 4.08 15.58 -38.68
C ARG A 387 5.31 14.84 -38.15
N TRP A 388 5.31 13.52 -38.27
CA TRP A 388 6.49 12.68 -38.02
C TRP A 388 7.06 12.22 -39.36
N ARG A 389 8.28 12.66 -39.70
CA ARG A 389 9.10 12.04 -40.76
C ARG A 389 10.19 11.21 -40.10
N LEU A 390 10.23 9.96 -40.52
CA LEU A 390 11.01 8.83 -40.03
C LEU A 390 12.52 8.97 -40.34
N LYS A 391 13.38 8.69 -39.35
CA LYS A 391 14.61 7.89 -39.54
C LYS A 391 15.06 7.29 -38.20
N TYR A 392 15.34 5.99 -38.25
CA TYR A 392 15.46 5.05 -37.14
C TYR A 392 16.64 5.30 -36.18
N ARG A 393 16.36 5.11 -34.89
CA ARG A 393 16.99 4.21 -33.88
C ARG A 393 16.61 4.81 -32.51
N ILE A 394 16.30 4.00 -31.50
CA ILE A 394 15.96 4.39 -30.11
C ILE A 394 14.45 4.48 -29.81
N THR A 395 13.99 3.42 -29.13
CA THR A 395 13.01 3.38 -28.03
C THR A 395 12.08 4.59 -27.83
N ARG A 396 10.77 4.35 -27.91
CA ARG A 396 9.76 5.06 -27.09
C ARG A 396 8.55 4.15 -26.91
N LYS A 397 8.51 3.59 -25.71
CA LYS A 397 7.70 2.47 -25.23
C LYS A 397 6.33 2.97 -24.78
N LEU A 398 5.31 2.19 -25.11
CA LEU A 398 4.06 2.12 -24.38
C LEU A 398 3.84 0.62 -24.17
N SER A 399 3.98 0.14 -22.94
CA SER A 399 3.83 -1.30 -22.66
C SER A 399 2.46 -1.63 -22.06
N LEU A 400 1.68 -2.43 -22.78
CA LEU A 400 0.56 -3.23 -22.28
C LEU A 400 1.10 -4.64 -21.96
N THR A 401 0.84 -5.15 -20.76
CA THR A 401 1.04 -6.57 -20.45
C THR A 401 -0.32 -7.12 -20.06
N MET A 402 -0.97 -7.86 -20.96
CA MET A 402 -2.10 -8.70 -20.60
C MET A 402 -1.57 -9.97 -19.93
N ARG A 403 -2.23 -10.52 -18.92
CA ARG A 403 -1.95 -11.88 -18.42
C ARG A 403 -3.25 -12.63 -18.31
N THR A 404 -3.34 -13.81 -18.93
CA THR A 404 -4.47 -14.73 -18.76
C THR A 404 -3.99 -16.11 -18.29
N SER A 405 -4.50 -16.62 -17.17
CA SER A 405 -4.19 -17.98 -16.69
C SER A 405 -5.16 -18.99 -17.30
N LYS A 406 -4.64 -20.12 -17.82
CA LYS A 406 -5.32 -21.20 -18.57
C LYS A 406 -6.81 -21.47 -18.20
N ALA A 407 -7.69 -21.30 -19.19
CA ALA A 407 -8.72 -22.28 -19.56
C ALA A 407 -9.03 -22.15 -21.09
N LEU A 408 -8.76 -23.25 -21.82
CA LEU A 408 -9.18 -23.66 -23.17
C LEU A 408 -9.50 -22.60 -24.26
N LEU A 409 -8.73 -22.66 -25.35
CA LEU A 409 -9.21 -22.40 -26.71
C LEU A 409 -8.76 -23.59 -27.57
N ALA A 410 -9.70 -24.50 -27.81
CA ALA A 410 -9.81 -25.25 -29.05
C ALA A 410 -10.83 -24.50 -29.91
#